data_AF-D1B8D9-F1
#
_entry.id   AF-D1B8D9-F1
#
_cell.length_a   1.000
_cell.length_b   1.000
_cell.length_c   1.000
_cell.angle_alpha   90.00
_cell.angle_beta   90.00
_cell.angle_gamma   90.00
#
_symmetry.space_group_name_H-M   'P 1'
#
loop_
_entity.id
_entity.type
_entity.pdbx_description
1 polymer ?
#
loop_
_entity_poly.entity_id
_entity_poly.type
_entity_poly.pdbx_seq_one_letter_code
_entity_poly.pdbx_strand_id
1 'polypeptide(L)'
;MDISRYLRSLYSNTPDPLVDREVGLASWGDLWALVPHLTQEEEEWILERADQNYRLAQRGVLKPRGRALGYRLWRGSFDEDPIWVVRAMCGAALDFALSDPKAGAVPLRGCVASGVLLTVPLTVICNYLSKDRRALAEAMALGGLVGCYITSRLDGRVGYDLLLGAAAGCAAGLAKLSDGSIKVVERASATAVCLTLGDVGDNCGCLDYLASVLAGQAVVACQMALSGQGFGLSMDEARGMFEHWARGRESQ
;
A
#
# COMPACT_ATOMS: atom_id res chain seq x y z
N MET A 1 -20.92 -7.92 3.15
CA MET A 1 -20.24 -6.82 2.43
C MET A 1 -19.94 -7.32 1.03
N ASP A 2 -20.13 -6.47 0.03
CA ASP A 2 -19.87 -6.81 -1.38
C ASP A 2 -18.46 -6.34 -1.75
N ILE A 3 -17.53 -7.28 -1.91
CA ILE A 3 -16.12 -6.97 -2.18
C ILE A 3 -15.95 -6.24 -3.52
N SER A 4 -16.80 -6.50 -4.51
CA SER A 4 -16.79 -5.80 -5.82
C SER A 4 -16.94 -4.30 -5.67
N ARG A 5 -17.95 -3.86 -4.90
CA ARG A 5 -18.17 -2.44 -4.64
C ARG A 5 -16.98 -1.80 -3.94
N TYR A 6 -16.35 -2.54 -3.02
CA TYR A 6 -15.26 -2.03 -2.21
C TYR A 6 -14.02 -1.86 -3.08
N LEU A 7 -13.68 -2.86 -3.89
CA LEU A 7 -12.59 -2.79 -4.85
C LEU A 7 -12.76 -1.64 -5.85
N ARG A 8 -13.97 -1.46 -6.38
CA ARG A 8 -14.28 -0.35 -7.28
C ARG A 8 -14.07 1.01 -6.61
N SER A 9 -14.48 1.15 -5.34
CA SER A 9 -14.23 2.36 -4.55
C SER A 9 -12.74 2.57 -4.25
N LEU A 10 -12.01 1.49 -3.92
CA LEU A 10 -10.59 1.54 -3.60
C LEU A 10 -9.73 2.02 -4.76
N TYR A 11 -9.99 1.58 -6.00
CA TYR A 11 -9.20 1.96 -7.17
C TYR A 11 -9.86 3.07 -8.02
N SER A 12 -10.81 3.81 -7.46
CA SER A 12 -11.39 4.98 -8.13
C SER A 12 -10.61 6.27 -7.81
N ASN A 13 -10.80 7.28 -8.66
CA ASN A 13 -10.35 8.65 -8.37
C ASN A 13 -11.26 9.37 -7.35
N THR A 14 -12.50 8.90 -7.22
CA THR A 14 -13.53 9.47 -6.35
C THR A 14 -14.12 8.33 -5.52
N PRO A 15 -13.52 8.03 -4.35
CA PRO A 15 -13.97 6.93 -3.49
C PRO A 15 -15.44 7.11 -3.08
N ASP A 16 -16.17 6.01 -2.96
CA ASP A 16 -17.54 6.01 -2.45
C ASP A 16 -17.53 6.26 -0.92
N PRO A 17 -18.06 7.40 -0.43
CA PRO A 17 -18.05 7.72 0.99
C PRO A 17 -18.79 6.69 1.86
N LEU A 18 -19.78 5.99 1.29
CA LEU A 18 -20.49 4.93 1.99
C LEU A 18 -19.59 3.72 2.22
N VAL A 19 -18.72 3.37 1.26
CA VAL A 19 -17.75 2.28 1.44
C VAL A 19 -16.79 2.63 2.56
N ASP A 20 -16.30 3.87 2.63
CA ASP A 20 -15.39 4.27 3.72
C ASP A 20 -16.06 4.17 5.09
N ARG A 21 -17.35 4.56 5.18
CA ARG A 21 -18.15 4.42 6.40
C ARG A 21 -18.36 2.96 6.78
N GLU A 22 -18.72 2.11 5.83
CA GLU A 22 -18.92 0.67 6.06
C GLU A 22 -17.62 -0.01 6.50
N VAL A 23 -16.50 0.25 5.82
CA VAL A 23 -15.18 -0.25 6.22
C VAL A 23 -14.80 0.28 7.60
N GLY A 24 -15.10 1.54 7.92
CA GLY A 24 -14.81 2.11 9.24
C GLY A 24 -15.59 1.48 10.39
N LEU A 25 -16.76 0.91 10.12
CA LEU A 25 -17.61 0.20 11.09
C LEU A 25 -17.35 -1.31 11.13
N ALA A 26 -16.66 -1.87 10.13
CA ALA A 26 -16.32 -3.28 10.08
C ALA A 26 -15.30 -3.68 11.16
N SER A 27 -15.37 -4.94 11.60
CA SER A 27 -14.28 -5.51 12.39
C SER A 27 -13.12 -5.94 11.50
N TRP A 28 -11.93 -6.08 12.08
CA TRP A 28 -10.79 -6.65 11.37
C TRP A 28 -11.09 -8.05 10.81
N GLY A 29 -11.81 -8.88 11.57
CA GLY A 29 -12.24 -10.20 11.13
C GLY A 29 -13.16 -10.17 9.91
N ASP A 30 -14.07 -9.19 9.84
CA ASP A 30 -14.97 -9.03 8.69
C ASP A 30 -14.20 -8.69 7.42
N LEU A 31 -13.23 -7.77 7.50
CA LEU A 31 -12.40 -7.40 6.34
C LEU A 31 -11.55 -8.57 5.86
N TRP A 32 -10.95 -9.32 6.79
CA TRP A 32 -10.19 -10.52 6.48
C TRP A 32 -11.03 -11.58 5.77
N ALA A 33 -12.26 -11.81 6.25
CA ALA A 33 -13.16 -12.84 5.74
C ALA A 33 -13.63 -12.58 4.31
N LEU A 34 -13.57 -11.36 3.80
CA LEU A 34 -14.01 -11.04 2.44
C LEU A 34 -13.06 -11.51 1.35
N VAL A 35 -11.76 -11.53 1.65
CA VAL A 35 -10.69 -11.68 0.67
C VAL A 35 -10.71 -13.03 -0.06
N PRO A 36 -10.95 -14.19 0.60
CA PRO A 36 -10.98 -15.48 -0.09
C PRO A 36 -12.11 -15.60 -1.13
N HIS A 37 -13.12 -14.73 -1.08
CA HIS A 37 -14.32 -14.79 -1.90
C HIS A 37 -14.25 -13.98 -3.20
N LEU A 38 -13.06 -13.50 -3.60
CA LEU A 38 -12.89 -12.85 -4.89
C LEU A 38 -13.33 -13.79 -6.03
N THR A 39 -14.20 -13.29 -6.88
CA THR A 39 -14.53 -13.89 -8.17
C THR A 39 -13.34 -13.78 -9.13
N GLN A 40 -13.36 -14.56 -10.21
CA GLN A 40 -12.34 -14.47 -11.25
C GLN A 40 -12.29 -13.08 -11.90
N GLU A 41 -13.45 -12.45 -12.14
CA GLU A 41 -13.53 -11.11 -12.72
C GLU A 41 -12.86 -10.07 -11.82
N GLU A 42 -13.10 -10.13 -10.50
CA GLU A 42 -12.46 -9.22 -9.54
C GLU A 42 -10.96 -9.43 -9.43
N GLU A 43 -10.52 -10.70 -9.47
CA GLU A 43 -9.09 -11.05 -9.50
C GLU A 43 -8.40 -10.45 -10.73
N GLU A 44 -8.93 -10.70 -11.93
CA GLU A 44 -8.38 -10.17 -13.18
C GLU A 44 -8.34 -8.64 -13.15
N TRP A 45 -9.42 -8.01 -12.68
CA TRP A 45 -9.55 -6.56 -12.60
C TRP A 45 -8.53 -5.89 -11.66
N ILE A 46 -8.23 -6.50 -10.50
CA ILE A 46 -7.20 -6.01 -9.58
C ILE A 46 -5.80 -6.20 -10.20
N LEU A 47 -5.56 -7.36 -10.80
CA LEU A 47 -4.25 -7.71 -11.34
C LEU A 47 -3.88 -6.86 -12.56
N GLU A 48 -4.84 -6.49 -13.41
CA GLU A 48 -4.60 -5.56 -14.52
C GLU A 48 -4.03 -4.22 -14.04
N ARG A 49 -4.53 -3.72 -12.90
CA ARG A 49 -4.07 -2.46 -12.29
C ARG A 49 -2.68 -2.60 -11.72
N ALA A 50 -2.40 -3.73 -11.09
CA ALA A 50 -1.07 -4.07 -10.62
C ALA A 50 -0.06 -4.14 -11.76
N ASP A 51 -0.41 -4.84 -12.83
CA ASP A 51 0.44 -4.98 -14.02
C ASP A 51 0.70 -3.60 -14.65
N GLN A 52 -0.28 -2.70 -14.66
CA GLN A 52 -0.11 -1.35 -15.18
C GLN A 52 0.93 -0.54 -14.40
N ASN A 53 0.84 -0.49 -13.07
CA ASN A 53 1.85 0.17 -12.24
C ASN A 53 3.22 -0.53 -12.30
N TYR A 54 3.23 -1.86 -12.35
CA TYR A 54 4.47 -2.65 -12.45
C TYR A 54 5.20 -2.42 -13.78
N ARG A 55 4.48 -2.29 -14.91
CA ARG A 55 5.07 -1.91 -16.21
C ARG A 55 5.74 -0.53 -16.16
N LEU A 56 5.17 0.43 -15.42
CA LEU A 56 5.81 1.74 -15.20
C LEU A 56 7.11 1.59 -14.41
N ALA A 57 7.11 0.79 -13.35
CA ALA A 57 8.31 0.48 -12.59
C ALA A 57 9.42 -0.15 -13.46
N GLN A 58 9.08 -1.17 -14.26
CA GLN A 58 10.03 -1.83 -15.16
C GLN A 58 10.64 -0.87 -16.18
N ARG A 59 9.85 0.06 -16.72
CA ARG A 59 10.37 1.10 -17.63
C ARG A 59 11.26 2.10 -16.89
N GLY A 60 10.88 2.49 -15.67
CA GLY A 60 11.60 3.45 -14.84
C GLY A 60 12.97 2.99 -14.36
N VAL A 61 13.13 1.69 -14.09
CA VAL A 61 14.45 1.16 -13.72
C VAL A 61 15.42 1.05 -14.90
N LEU A 62 14.90 0.95 -16.13
CA LEU A 62 15.71 0.87 -17.36
C LEU A 62 16.08 2.24 -17.93
N LYS A 63 15.20 3.24 -17.80
CA LYS A 63 15.39 4.57 -18.38
C LYS A 63 15.10 5.67 -17.36
N PRO A 64 16.05 6.58 -17.09
CA PRO A 64 15.81 7.67 -16.16
C PRO A 64 14.69 8.60 -16.67
N ARG A 65 13.81 8.99 -15.75
CA ARG A 65 12.75 9.99 -15.93
C ARG A 65 12.55 10.76 -14.62
N GLY A 66 11.92 11.93 -14.69
CA GLY A 66 11.60 12.72 -13.51
C GLY A 66 12.83 12.99 -12.63
N ARG A 67 12.71 12.70 -11.33
CA ARG A 67 13.82 12.82 -10.37
C ARG A 67 14.78 11.63 -10.44
N ALA A 68 14.50 10.63 -11.29
CA ALA A 68 15.28 9.42 -11.49
C ALA A 68 15.65 8.73 -10.16
N LEU A 69 14.76 8.78 -9.17
CA LEU A 69 14.95 8.13 -7.88
C LEU A 69 15.05 6.62 -8.08
N GLY A 70 14.06 6.03 -8.77
CA GLY A 70 14.01 4.59 -8.95
C GLY A 70 15.15 4.07 -9.78
N TYR A 71 15.47 4.76 -10.88
CA TYR A 71 16.62 4.45 -11.73
C TYR A 71 17.93 4.46 -10.93
N ARG A 72 18.17 5.50 -10.12
CA ARG A 72 19.40 5.61 -9.34
C ARG A 72 19.49 4.56 -8.24
N LEU A 73 18.40 4.32 -7.51
CA LEU A 73 18.34 3.25 -6.52
C LEU A 73 18.61 1.91 -7.18
N TRP A 74 17.95 1.59 -8.31
CA TRP A 74 18.16 0.34 -9.03
C TRP A 74 19.62 0.09 -9.42
N ARG A 75 20.35 1.14 -9.82
CA ARG A 75 21.78 1.04 -10.18
C ARG A 75 22.72 0.95 -8.98
N GLY A 76 22.27 1.38 -7.80
CA GLY A 76 23.02 1.32 -6.54
C GLY A 76 22.55 0.21 -5.59
N SER A 77 21.50 -0.54 -5.93
CA SER A 77 21.03 -1.69 -5.16
C SER A 77 22.02 -2.83 -5.36
N PHE A 78 22.95 -2.96 -4.41
CA PHE A 78 23.82 -4.11 -4.31
C PHE A 78 23.01 -5.28 -3.70
N ASP A 79 23.24 -6.50 -4.19
CA ASP A 79 22.73 -7.78 -3.64
C ASP A 79 21.22 -8.07 -3.73
N GLU A 80 20.46 -7.39 -4.59
CA GLU A 80 19.03 -7.66 -4.83
C GLU A 80 18.17 -7.69 -3.54
N ASP A 81 18.59 -6.98 -2.49
CA ASP A 81 17.86 -6.92 -1.22
C ASP A 81 16.41 -6.47 -1.46
N PRO A 82 15.41 -7.25 -0.99
CA PRO A 82 14.00 -6.95 -1.22
C PRO A 82 13.60 -5.52 -0.83
N ILE A 83 14.16 -4.95 0.24
CA ILE A 83 13.89 -3.58 0.67
C ILE A 83 14.34 -2.59 -0.41
N TRP A 84 15.55 -2.74 -0.93
CA TRP A 84 16.07 -1.83 -1.96
C TRP A 84 15.41 -2.05 -3.32
N VAL A 85 15.07 -3.28 -3.66
CA VAL A 85 14.34 -3.62 -4.90
C VAL A 85 12.95 -2.98 -4.90
N VAL A 86 12.16 -3.12 -3.83
CA VAL A 86 10.81 -2.50 -3.78
C VAL A 86 10.89 -0.97 -3.81
N ARG A 87 11.87 -0.38 -3.09
CA ARG A 87 12.08 1.08 -3.08
C ARG A 87 12.41 1.59 -4.49
N ALA A 88 13.32 0.92 -5.18
CA ALA A 88 13.73 1.26 -6.54
C ALA A 88 12.56 1.15 -7.52
N MET A 89 11.81 0.05 -7.48
CA MET A 89 10.66 -0.19 -8.35
C MET A 89 9.52 0.82 -8.10
N CYS A 90 9.20 1.13 -6.85
CA CYS A 90 8.22 2.18 -6.52
C CYS A 90 8.68 3.55 -7.02
N GLY A 91 9.92 3.94 -6.73
CA GLY A 91 10.49 5.20 -7.19
C GLY A 91 10.45 5.32 -8.72
N ALA A 92 10.71 4.22 -9.42
CA ALA A 92 10.74 4.16 -10.88
C ALA A 92 9.35 4.33 -11.50
N ALA A 93 8.32 3.73 -10.90
CA ALA A 93 6.94 3.94 -11.31
C ALA A 93 6.52 5.40 -11.11
N LEU A 94 6.87 6.01 -9.98
CA LEU A 94 6.56 7.41 -9.66
C LEU A 94 7.27 8.40 -10.58
N ASP A 95 8.56 8.15 -10.88
CA ASP A 95 9.33 8.96 -11.83
C ASP A 95 8.61 9.06 -13.18
N PHE A 96 7.99 7.97 -13.64
CA PHE A 96 7.18 7.97 -14.86
C PHE A 96 5.81 8.61 -14.67
N ALA A 97 5.08 8.22 -13.62
CA ALA A 97 3.72 8.67 -13.35
C ALA A 97 3.61 10.19 -13.19
N LEU A 98 4.57 10.78 -12.46
CA LEU A 98 4.58 12.21 -12.15
C LEU A 98 5.15 13.06 -13.30
N SER A 99 5.95 12.48 -14.18
CA SER A 99 6.54 13.19 -15.32
C SER A 99 5.65 13.21 -16.56
N ASP A 100 4.61 12.38 -16.61
CA ASP A 100 3.77 12.20 -17.79
C ASP A 100 2.32 11.89 -17.38
N PRO A 101 1.40 12.87 -17.49
CA PRO A 101 -0.01 12.65 -17.16
C PRO A 101 -0.68 11.53 -17.96
N LYS A 102 -0.10 11.13 -19.10
CA LYS A 102 -0.59 10.02 -19.94
C LYS A 102 0.08 8.68 -19.63
N ALA A 103 0.93 8.61 -18.59
CA ALA A 103 1.56 7.36 -18.17
C ALA A 103 0.53 6.30 -17.72
N GLY A 104 -0.66 6.73 -17.30
CA GLY A 104 -1.73 5.85 -16.86
C GLY A 104 -1.35 5.10 -15.59
N ALA A 105 -0.79 5.78 -14.59
CA ALA A 105 -0.62 5.16 -13.28
C ALA A 105 -1.98 4.95 -12.61
N VAL A 106 -2.14 3.82 -11.92
CA VAL A 106 -3.39 3.49 -11.24
C VAL A 106 -3.34 3.99 -9.80
N PRO A 107 -4.27 4.87 -9.39
CA PRO A 107 -4.33 5.35 -8.03
C PRO A 107 -5.04 4.36 -7.10
N LEU A 108 -4.75 4.52 -5.81
CA LEU A 108 -5.56 3.97 -4.73
C LEU A 108 -6.23 5.15 -4.05
N ARG A 109 -7.56 5.15 -4.07
CA ARG A 109 -8.44 6.15 -3.47
C ARG A 109 -8.08 7.58 -3.90
N GLY A 110 -7.90 7.77 -5.20
CA GLY A 110 -7.51 9.05 -5.81
C GLY A 110 -6.04 9.45 -5.67
N CYS A 111 -5.22 8.71 -4.91
CA CYS A 111 -3.79 8.98 -4.79
C CYS A 111 -2.95 8.00 -5.63
N VAL A 112 -2.24 8.54 -6.63
CA VAL A 112 -1.34 7.75 -7.50
C VAL A 112 -0.22 7.11 -6.69
N ALA A 113 0.41 7.86 -5.78
CA ALA A 113 1.52 7.36 -4.99
C ALA A 113 1.10 6.23 -4.03
N SER A 114 -0.10 6.30 -3.43
CA SER A 114 -0.68 5.20 -2.65
C SER A 114 -0.96 3.97 -3.51
N GLY A 115 -1.43 4.15 -4.75
CA GLY A 115 -1.65 3.05 -5.70
C GLY A 115 -0.35 2.33 -6.05
N VAL A 116 0.70 3.10 -6.35
CA VAL A 116 2.05 2.55 -6.60
C VAL A 116 2.62 1.86 -5.36
N LEU A 117 2.48 2.48 -4.17
CA LEU A 117 2.95 1.94 -2.89
C LEU A 117 2.28 0.60 -2.54
N LEU A 118 1.00 0.44 -2.85
CA LEU A 118 0.32 -0.84 -2.60
C LEU A 118 0.71 -1.88 -3.65
N THR A 119 0.58 -1.54 -4.93
CA THR A 119 0.62 -2.55 -6.00
C THR A 119 2.03 -3.01 -6.36
N VAL A 120 3.00 -2.10 -6.46
CA VAL A 120 4.34 -2.45 -6.96
C VAL A 120 5.11 -3.35 -5.99
N PRO A 121 5.18 -3.08 -4.67
CA PRO A 121 5.90 -3.95 -3.75
C PRO A 121 5.28 -5.35 -3.66
N LEU A 122 3.95 -5.44 -3.67
CA LEU A 122 3.26 -6.73 -3.66
C LEU A 122 3.57 -7.55 -4.91
N THR A 123 3.58 -6.94 -6.10
CA THR A 123 3.97 -7.64 -7.33
C THR A 123 5.43 -8.08 -7.30
N VAL A 124 6.34 -7.22 -6.85
CA VAL A 124 7.77 -7.56 -6.70
C VAL A 124 7.95 -8.77 -5.79
N ILE A 125 7.36 -8.74 -4.60
CA ILE A 125 7.54 -9.80 -3.60
C ILE A 125 6.79 -11.08 -3.99
N CYS A 126 5.62 -10.98 -4.63
CA CYS A 126 4.94 -12.14 -5.19
C CYS A 126 5.81 -12.87 -6.22
N ASN A 127 6.46 -12.13 -7.12
CA ASN A 127 7.39 -12.70 -8.10
C ASN A 127 8.61 -13.31 -7.42
N TYR A 128 9.19 -12.61 -6.43
CA TYR A 128 10.33 -13.10 -5.65
C TYR A 128 10.01 -14.42 -4.93
N LEU A 129 8.83 -14.52 -4.33
CA LEU A 129 8.35 -15.72 -3.63
C LEU A 129 7.75 -16.78 -4.57
N SER A 130 7.70 -16.52 -5.88
CA SER A 130 7.05 -17.39 -6.89
C SER A 130 5.62 -17.81 -6.50
N LYS A 131 4.85 -16.88 -5.92
CA LYS A 131 3.43 -17.09 -5.59
C LYS A 131 2.56 -16.90 -6.83
N ASP A 132 1.37 -17.51 -6.81
CA ASP A 132 0.43 -17.41 -7.93
C ASP A 132 -0.28 -16.05 -7.97
N ARG A 133 -0.94 -15.79 -9.11
CA ARG A 133 -1.69 -14.54 -9.33
C ARG A 133 -2.88 -14.40 -8.40
N ARG A 134 -3.48 -15.51 -7.95
CA ARG A 134 -4.58 -15.49 -6.97
C ARG A 134 -4.12 -14.91 -5.65
N ALA A 135 -2.99 -15.37 -5.13
CA ALA A 135 -2.39 -14.87 -3.90
C ALA A 135 -2.05 -13.38 -4.00
N LEU A 136 -1.57 -12.92 -5.16
CA LEU A 136 -1.33 -11.51 -5.42
C LEU A 136 -2.63 -10.68 -5.37
N ALA A 137 -3.68 -11.14 -6.03
CA ALA A 137 -4.98 -10.47 -6.03
C ALA A 137 -5.59 -10.39 -4.62
N GLU A 138 -5.52 -11.47 -3.86
CA GLU A 138 -5.97 -11.51 -2.46
C GLU A 138 -5.15 -10.54 -1.58
N ALA A 139 -3.84 -10.51 -1.74
CA ALA A 139 -2.97 -9.59 -0.99
C ALA A 139 -3.26 -8.12 -1.33
N MET A 140 -3.56 -7.81 -2.60
CA MET A 140 -3.92 -6.46 -3.04
C MET A 140 -5.30 -6.02 -2.56
N ALA A 141 -6.29 -6.92 -2.62
CA ALA A 141 -7.61 -6.67 -2.08
C ALA A 141 -7.52 -6.38 -0.57
N LEU A 142 -6.84 -7.26 0.17
CA LEU A 142 -6.63 -7.10 1.61
C LEU A 142 -5.90 -5.80 1.94
N GLY A 143 -4.79 -5.51 1.26
CA GLY A 143 -4.00 -4.31 1.53
C GLY A 143 -4.78 -3.02 1.24
N GLY A 144 -5.58 -2.99 0.18
CA GLY A 144 -6.48 -1.88 -0.10
C GLY A 144 -7.53 -1.68 1.00
N LEU A 145 -8.18 -2.77 1.45
CA LEU A 145 -9.15 -2.74 2.55
C LEU A 145 -8.52 -2.26 3.86
N VAL A 146 -7.33 -2.76 4.20
CA VAL A 146 -6.57 -2.35 5.38
C VAL A 146 -6.22 -0.87 5.31
N GLY A 147 -5.72 -0.37 4.18
CA GLY A 147 -5.39 1.05 4.04
C GLY A 147 -6.61 1.97 4.15
N CYS A 148 -7.75 1.54 3.61
CA CYS A 148 -9.03 2.21 3.82
C CYS A 148 -9.45 2.18 5.29
N TYR A 149 -9.36 1.02 5.95
CA TYR A 149 -9.70 0.86 7.36
C TYR A 149 -8.87 1.74 8.29
N ILE A 150 -7.55 1.81 8.10
CA ILE A 150 -6.68 2.69 8.89
C ILE A 150 -7.09 4.16 8.75
N THR A 151 -7.50 4.58 7.55
CA THR A 151 -7.84 5.98 7.23
C THR A 151 -9.34 6.31 7.31
N SER A 152 -10.18 5.35 7.71
CA SER A 152 -11.64 5.47 7.58
C SER A 152 -12.27 6.48 8.54
N ARG A 153 -11.60 6.78 9.66
CA ARG A 153 -12.08 7.70 10.72
C ARG A 153 -11.53 9.12 10.62
N LEU A 154 -10.76 9.40 9.56
CA LEU A 154 -10.30 10.74 9.24
C LEU A 154 -11.26 11.40 8.24
N ASP A 155 -11.83 12.51 8.66
CA ASP A 155 -12.54 13.41 7.74
C ASP A 155 -11.51 14.14 6.87
N GLY A 156 -11.79 14.33 5.58
CA GLY A 156 -10.94 15.16 4.72
C GLY A 156 -9.52 14.64 4.43
N ARG A 157 -9.22 13.35 4.68
CA ARG A 157 -7.92 12.72 4.41
C ARG A 157 -7.33 13.10 3.04
N VAL A 158 -6.09 13.58 3.06
CA VAL A 158 -5.35 14.00 1.88
C VAL A 158 -3.91 13.51 1.96
N GLY A 159 -3.22 13.50 0.82
CA GLY A 159 -1.76 13.42 0.79
C GLY A 159 -1.16 12.29 1.64
N TYR A 160 -0.44 12.67 2.71
CA TYR A 160 0.36 11.76 3.52
C TYR A 160 -0.48 10.69 4.25
N ASP A 161 -1.73 11.00 4.62
CA ASP A 161 -2.62 10.03 5.29
C ASP A 161 -2.90 8.81 4.42
N LEU A 162 -3.14 9.06 3.13
CA LEU A 162 -3.38 8.01 2.16
C LEU A 162 -2.12 7.16 1.93
N LEU A 163 -0.94 7.76 2.06
CA LEU A 163 0.34 7.04 1.97
C LEU A 163 0.57 6.16 3.19
N LEU A 164 0.28 6.64 4.41
CA LEU A 164 0.39 5.87 5.64
C LEU A 164 -0.60 4.70 5.68
N GLY A 165 -1.85 4.93 5.28
CA GLY A 165 -2.83 3.86 5.09
C GLY A 165 -2.34 2.84 4.06
N ALA A 166 -1.85 3.28 2.90
CA ALA A 166 -1.31 2.38 1.89
C ALA A 166 -0.05 1.61 2.35
N ALA A 167 0.81 2.21 3.19
CA ALA A 167 1.96 1.52 3.78
C ALA A 167 1.51 0.40 4.73
N ALA A 168 0.54 0.69 5.60
CA ALA A 168 -0.06 -0.31 6.50
C ALA A 168 -0.75 -1.44 5.72
N GLY A 169 -1.43 -1.09 4.61
CA GLY A 169 -2.03 -2.04 3.68
C GLY A 169 -1.00 -2.90 2.93
N CYS A 170 0.08 -2.28 2.46
CA CYS A 170 1.17 -2.97 1.80
C CYS A 170 1.83 -4.00 2.75
N ALA A 171 2.10 -3.63 3.99
CA ALA A 171 2.66 -4.55 4.99
C ALA A 171 1.72 -5.74 5.27
N ALA A 172 0.41 -5.49 5.36
CA ALA A 172 -0.60 -6.55 5.50
C ALA A 172 -0.60 -7.51 4.29
N GLY A 173 -0.57 -6.98 3.07
CA GLY A 173 -0.50 -7.77 1.84
C GLY A 173 0.80 -8.59 1.75
N LEU A 174 1.94 -8.01 2.13
CA LEU A 174 3.23 -8.71 2.16
C LEU A 174 3.21 -9.89 3.14
N ALA A 175 2.64 -9.68 4.33
CA ALA A 175 2.46 -10.74 5.32
C ALA A 175 1.49 -11.84 4.84
N LYS A 176 0.42 -11.45 4.11
CA LYS A 176 -0.52 -12.39 3.49
C LYS A 176 0.15 -13.27 2.44
N LEU A 177 1.04 -12.71 1.62
CA LEU A 177 1.83 -13.47 0.64
C LEU A 177 2.84 -14.41 1.30
N SER A 178 3.42 -14.00 2.43
CA SER A 178 4.55 -14.70 3.05
C SER A 178 4.11 -15.83 3.99
N ASP A 179 3.18 -15.57 4.90
CA ASP A 179 2.73 -16.51 5.94
C ASP A 179 1.23 -16.80 5.86
N GLY A 180 0.42 -15.76 5.60
CA GLY A 180 -1.03 -15.90 5.41
C GLY A 180 -1.86 -16.01 6.69
N SER A 181 -1.25 -15.97 7.89
CA SER A 181 -1.98 -15.91 9.15
C SER A 181 -2.54 -14.51 9.42
N ILE A 182 -3.81 -14.45 9.83
CA ILE A 182 -4.46 -13.20 10.24
C ILE A 182 -3.68 -12.46 11.35
N LYS A 183 -3.00 -13.21 12.25
CA LYS A 183 -2.21 -12.62 13.34
C LYS A 183 -0.93 -11.95 12.85
N VAL A 184 -0.24 -12.57 11.88
CA VAL A 184 0.99 -12.01 11.29
C VAL A 184 0.64 -10.80 10.44
N VAL A 185 -0.48 -10.86 9.71
CA VAL A 185 -1.00 -9.76 8.90
C VAL A 185 -1.38 -8.55 9.76
N GLU A 186 -2.14 -8.76 10.84
CA GLU A 186 -2.49 -7.70 11.80
C GLU A 186 -1.22 -7.06 12.38
N ARG A 187 -0.28 -7.88 12.87
CA ARG A 187 0.98 -7.40 13.42
C ARG A 187 1.81 -6.60 12.41
N ALA A 188 1.88 -7.05 11.15
CA ALA A 188 2.62 -6.36 10.10
C ALA A 188 2.01 -4.99 9.80
N SER A 189 0.68 -4.91 9.69
CA SER A 189 -0.03 -3.66 9.44
C SER A 189 0.14 -2.68 10.59
N ALA A 190 -0.10 -3.12 11.83
CA ALA A 190 0.08 -2.30 13.01
C ALA A 190 1.52 -1.81 13.16
N THR A 191 2.49 -2.68 12.87
CA THR A 191 3.91 -2.31 12.90
C THR A 191 4.24 -1.25 11.86
N ALA A 192 3.70 -1.37 10.64
CA ALA A 192 3.90 -0.36 9.60
C ALA A 192 3.32 1.00 10.01
N VAL A 193 2.16 1.04 10.68
CA VAL A 193 1.65 2.30 11.25
C VAL A 193 2.68 2.90 12.20
N CYS A 194 3.14 2.14 13.20
CA CYS A 194 4.12 2.63 14.19
C CYS A 194 5.42 3.16 13.56
N LEU A 195 5.93 2.49 12.53
CA LEU A 195 7.20 2.87 11.88
C LEU A 195 7.09 4.10 10.96
N THR A 196 5.88 4.50 10.60
CA THR A 196 5.66 5.51 9.55
C THR A 196 5.00 6.79 10.06
N LEU A 197 4.56 6.83 11.33
CA LEU A 197 4.13 8.07 11.98
C LEU A 197 5.25 9.11 11.97
N GLY A 198 4.91 10.34 11.59
CA GLY A 198 5.83 11.48 11.47
C GLY A 198 5.25 12.52 10.51
N ASP A 199 5.63 13.79 10.64
CA ASP A 199 5.03 14.86 9.82
C ASP A 199 5.99 15.38 8.76
N VAL A 200 5.48 15.54 7.53
CA VAL A 200 6.21 16.08 6.38
C VAL A 200 5.50 17.31 5.79
N GLY A 201 4.33 17.69 6.33
CA GLY A 201 3.52 18.80 5.87
C GLY A 201 2.78 18.54 4.55
N ASP A 202 1.52 18.96 4.46
CA ASP A 202 0.63 18.65 3.32
C ASP A 202 1.03 19.30 1.99
N ASN A 203 1.94 20.27 2.00
CA ASN A 203 2.40 21.01 0.81
C ASN A 203 3.83 20.64 0.37
N CYS A 204 4.40 19.50 0.79
CA CYS A 204 5.70 19.09 0.27
C CYS A 204 5.58 18.59 -1.18
N GLY A 205 6.22 19.26 -2.15
CA GLY A 205 6.39 18.77 -3.53
C GLY A 205 7.21 17.48 -3.67
N CYS A 206 7.59 16.88 -2.53
CA CYS A 206 8.29 15.61 -2.37
C CYS A 206 7.36 14.44 -1.96
N LEU A 207 6.12 14.73 -1.56
CA LEU A 207 5.23 13.81 -0.85
C LEU A 207 5.06 12.47 -1.58
N ASP A 208 4.81 12.51 -2.90
CA ASP A 208 4.63 11.30 -3.70
C ASP A 208 5.86 10.37 -3.66
N TYR A 209 7.06 10.93 -3.59
CA TYR A 209 8.31 10.14 -3.55
C TYR A 209 8.52 9.44 -2.20
N LEU A 210 7.81 9.84 -1.14
CA LEU A 210 7.82 9.12 0.13
C LEU A 210 7.23 7.72 0.00
N ALA A 211 6.36 7.47 -0.99
CA ALA A 211 5.89 6.11 -1.29
C ALA A 211 7.06 5.15 -1.54
N SER A 212 8.16 5.58 -2.17
CA SER A 212 9.36 4.74 -2.29
C SER A 212 9.93 4.38 -0.91
N VAL A 213 10.01 5.34 0.01
CA VAL A 213 10.53 5.11 1.37
C VAL A 213 9.62 4.17 2.15
N LEU A 214 8.32 4.43 2.13
CA LEU A 214 7.29 3.68 2.83
C LEU A 214 7.17 2.24 2.31
N ALA A 215 7.43 1.98 1.03
CA ALA A 215 7.49 0.63 0.48
C ALA A 215 8.58 -0.21 1.17
N GLY A 216 9.76 0.38 1.43
CA GLY A 216 10.80 -0.29 2.20
C GLY A 216 10.37 -0.54 3.65
N GLN A 217 9.70 0.42 4.28
CA GLN A 217 9.20 0.26 5.66
C GLN A 217 8.12 -0.82 5.77
N ALA A 218 7.27 -0.98 4.75
CA ALA A 218 6.29 -2.06 4.70
C ALA A 218 6.96 -3.46 4.67
N VAL A 219 8.09 -3.60 3.96
CA VAL A 219 8.90 -4.84 3.97
C VAL A 219 9.51 -5.08 5.35
N VAL A 220 10.09 -4.05 5.98
CA VAL A 220 10.65 -4.15 7.34
C VAL A 220 9.56 -4.55 8.35
N ALA A 221 8.39 -3.92 8.30
CA ALA A 221 7.27 -4.25 9.17
C ALA A 221 6.79 -5.70 8.99
N CYS A 222 6.74 -6.18 7.74
CA CYS A 222 6.43 -7.59 7.45
C CYS A 222 7.48 -8.54 8.06
N GLN A 223 8.78 -8.25 7.89
CA GLN A 223 9.87 -9.07 8.45
C GLN A 223 9.84 -9.10 9.99
N MET A 224 9.57 -7.96 10.63
CA MET A 224 9.37 -7.89 12.09
C MET A 224 8.18 -8.75 12.52
N ALA A 225 7.06 -8.69 11.80
CA ALA A 225 5.89 -9.50 12.12
C ALA A 225 6.16 -11.01 11.97
N LEU A 226 6.80 -11.41 10.87
CA LEU A 226 7.18 -12.80 10.59
C LEU A 226 8.15 -13.39 11.64
N SER A 227 9.06 -12.57 12.16
CA SER A 227 9.98 -12.96 13.24
C SER A 227 9.37 -12.89 14.64
N GLY A 228 8.10 -12.49 14.75
CA GLY A 228 7.41 -12.31 16.03
C GLY A 228 7.82 -11.07 16.82
N GLN A 229 8.65 -10.18 16.25
CA GLN A 229 9.20 -8.97 16.88
C GLN A 229 8.43 -7.68 16.51
N GLY A 230 7.40 -7.76 15.68
CA GLY A 230 6.51 -6.64 15.38
C GLY A 230 5.71 -6.18 16.60
N PHE A 231 5.18 -4.96 16.55
CA PHE A 231 4.39 -4.41 17.64
C PHE A 231 3.08 -5.18 17.80
N GLY A 232 2.80 -5.65 19.03
CA GLY A 232 1.64 -6.48 19.37
C GLY A 232 0.33 -5.72 19.54
N LEU A 233 0.09 -4.69 18.72
CA LEU A 233 -1.16 -3.94 18.71
C LEU A 233 -2.19 -4.65 17.84
N SER A 234 -3.45 -4.60 18.26
CA SER A 234 -4.59 -4.94 17.40
C SER A 234 -4.77 -3.90 16.29
N MET A 235 -5.48 -4.27 15.23
CA MET A 235 -5.84 -3.32 14.16
C MET A 235 -6.62 -2.11 14.66
N ASP A 236 -7.49 -2.28 15.66
CA ASP A 236 -8.26 -1.17 16.26
C ASP A 236 -7.37 -0.22 17.07
N GLU A 237 -6.40 -0.73 17.82
CA GLU A 237 -5.43 0.08 18.55
C GLU A 237 -4.51 0.85 17.60
N ALA A 238 -4.01 0.20 16.54
CA ALA A 238 -3.18 0.84 15.52
C ALA A 238 -3.95 1.96 14.80
N ARG A 239 -5.22 1.71 14.44
CA ARG A 239 -6.12 2.71 13.85
C ARG A 239 -6.39 3.87 14.80
N GLY A 240 -6.66 3.61 16.07
CA GLY A 240 -6.89 4.64 17.07
C GLY A 240 -5.65 5.51 17.32
N MET A 241 -4.46 4.91 17.33
CA MET A 241 -3.19 5.62 17.42
C MET A 241 -2.98 6.54 16.21
N PHE A 242 -3.21 6.04 15.00
CA PHE A 242 -3.13 6.84 13.77
C PHE A 242 -4.13 8.01 13.78
N GLU A 243 -5.38 7.76 14.18
CA GLU A 243 -6.42 8.78 14.30
C GLU A 243 -6.04 9.89 15.29
N HIS A 244 -5.54 9.50 16.47
CA HIS A 244 -5.06 10.44 17.48
C HIS A 244 -3.91 11.31 16.96
N TRP A 245 -2.93 10.67 16.33
CA TRP A 245 -1.78 11.37 15.75
C TRP A 245 -2.19 12.33 14.63
N ALA A 246 -3.08 11.92 13.72
CA ALA A 246 -3.52 12.73 12.60
C ALA A 246 -4.25 14.00 13.06
N ARG A 247 -5.20 13.88 14.01
CA ARG A 247 -5.89 15.04 14.61
C ARG A 247 -4.94 16.00 15.34
N GLY A 248 -3.86 15.47 15.92
CA GLY A 248 -2.83 16.27 16.58
C GLY A 248 -2.06 17.19 15.62
N ARG A 249 -2.01 16.89 14.32
CA ARG A 249 -1.38 17.76 13.30
C ARG A 249 -2.27 18.91 12.86
N GLU A 250 -3.58 18.70 12.77
CA GLU A 250 -4.54 19.76 12.40
C GLU A 250 -4.65 20.87 13.46
N SER A 251 -4.21 20.58 14.68
CA SER A 251 -4.26 21.50 15.83
C SER A 251 -3.03 22.42 15.95
N GLN A 252 -2.06 22.31 15.03
CA GLN A 252 -0.81 23.09 15.00
C GLN A 252 -0.80 24.07 13.82
#